data_AF-A0A556QS59-F1
#
_entry.id   AF-A0A556QS59-F1
#
_cell.length_a   1.000
_cell.length_b   1.000
_cell.length_c   1.000
_cell.angle_alpha   90.00
_cell.angle_beta   90.00
_cell.angle_gamma   90.00
#
_symmetry.space_group_name_H-M   'P 1'
#
loop_
_entity.id
_entity.type
_entity.pdbx_description
1 polymer ?
#
loop_
_entity_poly.entity_id
_entity_poly.type
_entity_poly.pdbx_seq_one_letter_code
_entity_poly.pdbx_strand_id
1 'polypeptide(L)'
;MNFANFIRIEREEEGRTRHYVVHTRDPKFSIEIIPDDAAPDHVGKGTIKAVRLPNSWAGNYSQCAKLITAAQEFFNQSFAEPVPKGETRRFQA
;
A
#
# COMPACT_ATOMS: atom_id res chain seq x y z
N MET A 1 -1.07 -2.29 -12.85
CA MET A 1 -2.09 -2.84 -11.93
C MET A 1 -3.05 -1.74 -11.52
N ASN A 2 -4.31 -2.07 -11.21
CA ASN A 2 -5.28 -1.11 -10.67
C ASN A 2 -5.22 -1.13 -9.14
N PHE A 3 -4.80 -0.02 -8.52
CA PHE A 3 -4.67 0.11 -7.07
C PHE A 3 -5.84 0.85 -6.40
N ALA A 4 -6.99 0.99 -7.07
CA ALA A 4 -8.12 1.79 -6.59
C ALA A 4 -8.63 1.42 -5.18
N ASN A 5 -8.34 0.21 -4.70
CA ASN A 5 -8.76 -0.27 -3.37
C ASN A 5 -7.64 -0.22 -2.32
N PHE A 6 -6.49 0.37 -2.63
CA PHE A 6 -5.37 0.52 -1.70
C PHE A 6 -5.20 1.97 -1.26
N ILE A 7 -4.97 2.16 0.03
CA ILE A 7 -4.65 3.44 0.64
C ILE A 7 -3.36 3.28 1.43
N ARG A 8 -2.43 4.23 1.27
CA ARG A 8 -1.23 4.34 2.11
C ARG A 8 -1.49 5.38 3.19
N ILE A 9 -1.30 5.00 4.44
CA ILE A 9 -1.33 5.89 5.59
C ILE A 9 0.08 5.94 6.14
N GLU A 10 0.64 7.15 6.20
CA GLU A 10 1.91 7.40 6.85
C GLU A 10 1.63 7.89 8.26
N ARG A 11 2.32 7.31 9.25
CA ARG A 11 2.23 7.73 10.64
C ARG A 11 3.63 7.86 11.22
N GLU A 12 3.89 9.02 11.81
CA GLU A 12 5.10 9.28 12.58
C GLU A 12 4.85 8.94 14.05
N GLU A 13 5.60 7.98 14.61
CA GLU A 13 5.55 7.60 16.03
C GLU A 13 6.98 7.49 16.55
N GLU A 14 7.29 8.17 17.66
CA GLU A 14 8.58 8.07 18.38
C GLU A 14 9.82 8.29 17.48
N GLY A 15 9.72 9.22 16.52
CA GLY A 15 10.80 9.52 15.57
C GLY A 15 11.01 8.45 14.48
N ARG A 16 10.06 7.52 14.31
CA ARG A 16 10.04 6.52 13.24
C ARG A 16 8.80 6.71 12.36
N THR A 17 9.01 6.67 11.05
CA THR A 17 7.92 6.68 10.08
C THR A 17 7.44 5.25 9.84
N ARG A 18 6.16 4.98 10.11
CA ARG A 18 5.48 3.72 9.79
C ARG A 18 4.52 3.95 8.65
N HIS A 19 4.50 3.01 7.72
CA HIS A 19 3.55 3.04 6.61
C HIS A 19 2.57 1.87 6.74
N TYR A 20 1.30 2.19 6.63
CA TYR A 20 0.22 1.22 6.59
C TYR A 20 -0.39 1.21 5.20
N VAL A 21 -0.41 0.05 4.56
CA VAL A 21 -1.18 -0.17 3.32
C VAL A 21 -2.48 -0.88 3.68
N VAL A 22 -3.60 -0.25 3.37
CA VAL A 22 -4.94 -0.73 3.71
C VAL A 22 -5.68 -1.11 2.43
N HIS A 23 -6.21 -2.32 2.38
CA HIS A 23 -7.13 -2.76 1.33
C HIS A 23 -8.58 -2.51 1.78
N THR A 24 -9.30 -1.65 1.06
CA THR A 24 -10.61 -1.13 1.48
C THR A 24 -11.79 -2.01 1.07
N ARG A 25 -11.58 -2.94 0.14
CA ARG A 25 -12.59 -3.90 -0.34
C ARG A 25 -12.39 -5.26 0.30
N ASP A 26 -13.41 -6.11 0.31
CA ASP A 26 -13.24 -7.49 0.80
C ASP A 26 -12.27 -8.30 -0.08
N PRO A 27 -11.32 -9.06 0.52
CA PRO A 27 -11.06 -9.13 1.96
C PRO A 27 -10.39 -7.84 2.47
N LYS A 28 -10.95 -7.23 3.51
CA LYS A 28 -10.39 -6.02 4.14
C LYS A 28 -9.21 -6.42 5.01
N PHE A 29 -8.04 -5.85 4.75
CA PHE A 29 -6.84 -6.11 5.54
C PHE A 29 -5.96 -4.87 5.60
N SER A 30 -5.00 -4.89 6.53
CA SER A 30 -3.93 -3.90 6.58
C SER A 30 -2.57 -4.56 6.70
N ILE A 31 -1.56 -3.90 6.14
CA ILE A 31 -0.16 -4.32 6.19
C ILE A 31 0.64 -3.15 6.73
N GLU A 32 1.49 -3.42 7.71
CA GLU A 32 2.52 -2.50 8.16
C GLU A 32 3.81 -2.78 7.39
N ILE A 33 4.33 -1.75 6.74
CA ILE A 33 5.54 -1.78 5.92
C ILE A 33 6.49 -0.71 6.45
N ILE A 34 7.75 -1.10 6.65
CA ILE A 34 8.84 -0.17 6.99
C ILE A 34 9.75 -0.07 5.76
N PRO A 35 10.23 1.13 5.38
CA PRO A 35 11.22 1.31 4.34
C PRO A 35 12.45 0.42 4.60
N ASP A 36 13.05 -0.09 3.54
CA ASP A 36 14.30 -0.83 3.64
C ASP A 36 15.49 0.13 3.56
N ASP A 37 16.00 0.55 4.72
CA ASP A 37 17.13 1.48 4.83
C ASP A 37 18.40 0.97 4.14
N ALA A 38 18.52 -0.35 3.95
CA ALA A 38 19.66 -0.99 3.30
C ALA A 38 19.55 -0.97 1.75
N ALA A 39 18.39 -0.62 1.20
CA ALA A 39 18.21 -0.49 -0.24
C ALA A 39 18.90 0.78 -0.77
N PRO A 40 19.35 0.81 -2.04
CA PRO A 40 20.00 1.99 -2.63
C PRO A 40 19.14 3.27 -2.64
N ASP A 41 17.82 3.12 -2.62
CA ASP A 41 16.83 4.20 -2.56
C ASP A 41 16.30 4.45 -1.12
N HIS A 42 16.83 3.73 -0.13
CA HIS A 42 16.37 3.71 1.27
C HIS A 42 14.88 3.40 1.47
N VAL A 43 14.21 2.87 0.43
CA VAL A 43 12.79 2.47 0.48
C VAL A 43 12.66 0.98 0.15
N GLY A 44 13.36 0.53 -0.89
CA GLY A 44 13.34 -0.83 -1.39
C GLY A 44 11.93 -1.31 -1.70
N LYS A 45 11.70 -2.63 -1.56
CA LYS A 45 10.34 -3.20 -1.61
C LYS A 45 9.54 -3.02 -0.32
N GLY A 46 10.13 -2.35 0.67
CA GLY A 46 9.65 -2.29 2.05
C GLY A 46 9.66 -3.66 2.76
N THR A 47 10.03 -3.66 4.03
CA THR A 47 9.94 -4.85 4.89
C THR A 47 8.57 -4.90 5.55
N ILE A 48 7.81 -5.97 5.29
CA ILE A 48 6.54 -6.23 5.98
C ILE A 48 6.83 -6.56 7.44
N LYS A 49 6.28 -5.78 8.37
CA LYS A 49 6.38 -6.04 9.82
C LYS A 49 5.17 -6.76 10.38
N ALA A 50 3.98 -6.42 9.88
CA ALA A 50 2.74 -7.02 10.36
C ALA A 50 1.72 -7.11 9.23
N VAL A 51 0.93 -8.18 9.25
CA VAL A 51 -0.22 -8.36 8.36
C VAL A 51 -1.44 -8.65 9.22
N ARG A 52 -2.47 -7.81 9.14
CA ARG A 52 -3.74 -8.00 9.83
C ARG A 52 -4.78 -8.44 8.81
N LEU A 53 -5.01 -9.74 8.75
CA LEU A 53 -6.02 -10.36 7.90
C LEU A 53 -7.34 -10.56 8.68
N PRO A 54 -8.49 -10.55 8.00
CA PRO A 54 -9.74 -10.95 8.63
C PRO A 54 -9.66 -12.44 8.99
N ASN A 55 -10.05 -12.78 10.22
CA ASN A 55 -10.18 -14.17 10.65
C ASN A 55 -11.23 -14.84 9.76
N SER A 56 -10.79 -15.75 8.91
CA SER A 56 -11.67 -16.34 7.93
C SER A 56 -12.19 -17.68 8.41
N TRP A 57 -13.51 -17.81 8.55
CA TRP A 57 -14.16 -19.12 8.55
C TRP A 57 -14.26 -19.70 7.12
N ALA A 58 -14.14 -18.87 6.08
CA ALA A 58 -14.28 -19.27 4.67
C ALA A 58 -13.22 -18.67 3.71
N GLY A 59 -12.10 -18.13 4.19
CA GLY A 59 -11.21 -17.28 3.41
C GLY A 59 -10.14 -18.04 2.65
N ASN A 60 -10.11 -17.79 1.35
CA ASN A 60 -9.05 -18.26 0.48
C ASN A 60 -7.77 -17.44 0.72
N TYR A 61 -6.89 -17.92 1.61
CA TYR A 61 -5.61 -17.28 1.90
C TYR A 61 -4.72 -17.08 0.67
N SER A 62 -4.91 -17.87 -0.40
CA SER A 62 -4.18 -17.67 -1.66
C SER A 62 -4.56 -16.36 -2.36
N GLN A 63 -5.81 -15.89 -2.19
CA GLN A 63 -6.24 -14.59 -2.69
C GLN A 63 -5.61 -13.46 -1.86
N CYS A 64 -5.56 -13.60 -0.54
CA CYS A 64 -4.87 -12.66 0.33
C CYS A 64 -3.39 -12.55 -0.03
N ALA A 65 -2.71 -13.66 -0.32
CA ALA A 65 -1.30 -13.64 -0.74
C ALA A 65 -1.07 -12.80 -2.01
N LYS A 66 -1.93 -12.94 -3.03
CA LYS A 66 -1.87 -12.11 -4.25
C LYS A 66 -2.09 -10.63 -3.95
N LEU A 67 -3.01 -10.31 -3.03
CA LEU A 67 -3.30 -8.93 -2.63
C LEU A 67 -2.17 -8.34 -1.77
N ILE A 68 -1.47 -9.14 -0.97
CA ILE A 68 -0.28 -8.72 -0.22
C ILE A 68 0.85 -8.35 -1.17
N THR A 69 1.09 -9.16 -2.23
CA THR A 69 2.08 -8.81 -3.27
C THR A 69 1.70 -7.50 -3.96
N ALA A 70 0.42 -7.32 -4.32
CA ALA A 70 -0.05 -6.08 -4.92
C ALA A 70 0.08 -4.86 -3.98
N ALA A 71 -0.08 -5.06 -2.67
CA ALA A 71 0.10 -4.02 -1.67
C ALA A 71 1.57 -3.56 -1.56
N GLN A 72 2.54 -4.47 -1.68
CA GLN A 72 3.97 -4.09 -1.76
C GLN A 72 4.29 -3.33 -3.05
N GLU A 73 3.73 -3.76 -4.18
CA GLU A 73 3.89 -3.02 -5.44
C GLU A 73 3.28 -1.61 -5.37
N PHE A 74 2.13 -1.48 -4.73
CA PHE A 74 1.50 -0.19 -4.45
C PHE A 74 2.37 0.69 -3.54
N PHE A 75 2.95 0.11 -2.49
CA PHE A 75 3.86 0.81 -1.61
C PHE A 75 5.03 1.41 -2.39
N ASN A 76 5.69 0.64 -3.25
CA ASN A 76 6.81 1.15 -4.05
C ASN A 76 6.37 2.28 -5.01
N GLN A 77 5.21 2.11 -5.66
CA GLN A 77 4.69 3.13 -6.57
C GLN A 77 4.24 4.40 -5.86
N SER A 78 3.92 4.34 -4.56
CA SER A 78 3.52 5.51 -3.79
C SER A 78 4.66 6.50 -3.52
N PHE A 79 5.92 6.07 -3.64
CA PHE A 79 7.11 6.93 -3.55
C PHE A 79 7.60 7.40 -4.92
N ALA A 80 7.11 6.80 -6.02
CA ALA A 80 7.43 7.27 -7.36
C ALA A 80 6.76 8.62 -7.61
N GLU A 81 7.40 9.49 -8.41
CA GLU A 81 6.85 10.80 -8.72
C GLU A 81 5.40 10.69 -9.24
N PRO A 82 4.48 11.52 -8.72
CA PRO A 82 3.10 11.47 -9.16
C PRO A 82 3.04 11.81 -10.65
N VAL A 83 2.63 10.84 -11.46
CA VAL A 83 2.36 11.06 -12.88
C VAL A 83 1.34 12.20 -12.98
N PRO A 84 1.64 13.31 -13.67
CA PRO A 84 0.74 14.44 -13.75
C PRO A 84 -0.56 13.97 -14.40
N LYS A 85 -1.65 13.96 -13.61
CA LYS A 85 -3.00 13.81 -14.16
C LYS A 85 -3.24 15.03 -15.02
N GLY A 86 -3.34 14.83 -16.34
CA GLY A 86 -3.72 15.88 -17.27
C GLY A 86 -4.96 16.58 -16.74
N GLU A 87 -4.85 17.88 -16.48
CA GLU A 87 -5.95 18.70 -16.00
C GLU A 87 -7.10 18.65 -17.02
N THR A 88 -8.13 17.86 -16.76
CA THR A 88 -9.37 17.96 -17.52
C THR A 88 -10.08 19.22 -17.07
N ARG A 89 -9.68 20.38 -17.63
CA ARG A 89 -10.40 21.64 -17.48
C ARG A 89 -11.84 21.42 -17.95
N ARG A 90 -12.78 21.42 -17.01
CA ARG A 90 -14.21 21.48 -17.31
C ARG A 90 -14.43 22.76 -18.10
N PHE A 91 -14.75 22.66 -19.38
CA PHE A 91 -15.23 23.79 -20.16
C PHE A 91 -16.48 24.36 -19.47
N GLN A 92 -16.40 25.62 -19.05
CA GLN A 92 -17.55 26.39 -18.60
C GLN A 92 -18.43 26.66 -19.83
N ALA A 93 -19.72 26.36 -19.70
CA ALA A 93 -20.77 26.76 -20.63
C ALA A 93 -21.30 28.15 -20.25
#